data_AF-A0A9E9L6Q3-F1
#
_entry.id   AF-A0A9E9L6Q3-F1
#
_cell.length_a   1.000
_cell.length_b   1.000
_cell.length_c   1.000
_cell.angle_alpha   90.00
_cell.angle_beta   90.00
_cell.angle_gamma   90.00
#
_symmetry.space_group_name_H-M   'P 1'
#
loop_
_entity.id
_entity.type
_entity.pdbx_description
1 polymer ?
#
loop_
_entity_poly.entity_id
_entity_poly.type
_entity_poly.pdbx_seq_one_letter_code
_entity_poly.pdbx_strand_id
1 'polypeptide(L)'
;MKMEQADALLEEWYDWTRQWRPRLGMPSVAPYCREWRTGDDYDDEDRLESAFNRATMEAVDCCVNSLPPDVSRAIGLEMRRRRGMAREWSRGCPGISYRKAVMALLPRLSERCLL
;
A
#
# COMPACT_ATOMS: atom_id res chain seq x y z
N MET A 1 18.10 2.04 7.68
CA MET A 1 17.61 3.27 7.03
C MET A 1 16.61 2.99 5.91
N LYS A 2 16.99 2.69 4.65
CA LYS A 2 16.01 2.52 3.54
C LYS A 2 14.93 1.46 3.76
N MET A 3 15.28 0.38 4.45
CA MET A 3 14.32 -0.70 4.73
C MET A 3 13.28 -0.30 5.79
N GLU A 4 13.67 0.50 6.79
CA GLU A 4 12.76 0.99 7.83
C GLU A 4 11.82 2.07 7.28
N GLN A 5 12.33 2.94 6.41
CA GLN A 5 11.51 3.93 5.69
C GLN A 5 10.49 3.24 4.78
N ALA A 6 10.90 2.21 4.04
CA ALA A 6 9.98 1.42 3.24
C ALA A 6 8.95 0.68 4.09
N ASP A 7 9.33 0.20 5.28
CA ASP A 7 8.43 -0.48 6.20
C ASP A 7 7.33 0.48 6.71
N ALA A 8 7.71 1.66 7.19
CA ALA A 8 6.77 2.69 7.64
C ALA A 8 5.82 3.13 6.51
N LEU A 9 6.36 3.34 5.30
CA LEU A 9 5.58 3.71 4.13
C LEU A 9 4.57 2.62 3.72
N LEU A 10 4.95 1.34 3.85
CA LEU A 10 4.07 0.21 3.58
C LEU A 10 2.96 0.07 4.64
N GLU A 11 3.21 0.42 5.89
CA GLU A 11 2.16 0.46 6.91
C GLU A 11 1.12 1.54 6.60
N GLU A 12 1.56 2.74 6.23
CA GLU A 12 0.68 3.85 5.84
C GLU A 12 -0.12 3.52 4.57
N TRP A 13 0.55 2.98 3.55
CA TRP A 13 -0.10 2.51 2.34
C TRP A 13 -1.14 1.42 2.63
N TYR A 14 -0.82 0.46 3.50
CA TYR A 14 -1.74 -0.60 3.83
C TYR A 14 -2.99 -0.07 4.55
N ASP A 15 -2.84 0.89 5.45
CA ASP A 15 -3.99 1.53 6.07
C ASP A 15 -4.79 2.34 5.03
N TRP A 16 -4.15 3.15 4.18
CA TRP A 16 -4.80 3.89 3.11
C TRP A 16 -5.62 2.98 2.17
N THR A 17 -5.07 1.83 1.74
CA THR A 17 -5.81 0.87 0.90
C THR A 17 -7.03 0.28 1.60
N ARG A 18 -7.01 0.13 2.93
CA ARG A 18 -8.15 -0.38 3.72
C ARG A 18 -9.26 0.63 3.91
N GLN A 19 -8.95 1.92 3.89
CA GLN A 19 -9.99 2.95 4.01
C GLN A 19 -10.89 2.96 2.76
N TRP A 20 -10.41 2.42 1.63
CA TRP A 20 -11.23 2.21 0.45
C TRP A 20 -12.11 0.95 0.60
N ARG A 21 -13.44 1.14 0.56
CA ARG A 21 -14.41 0.06 0.35
C ARG A 21 -15.04 0.22 -1.03
N PRO A 22 -14.89 -0.75 -1.95
CA PRO A 22 -15.68 -0.72 -3.18
C PRO A 22 -17.16 -0.77 -2.81
N ARG A 23 -17.99 -0.04 -3.55
CA ARG A 23 -19.44 -0.24 -3.50
C ARG A 23 -19.72 -1.72 -3.83
N LEU A 24 -20.54 -2.38 -3.01
CA LEU A 24 -20.97 -3.76 -3.25
C LEU A 24 -21.42 -3.92 -4.72
N GLY A 25 -20.77 -4.82 -5.46
CA GLY A 25 -21.05 -5.07 -6.87
C GLY A 25 -20.07 -4.47 -7.88
N MET A 26 -19.12 -3.61 -7.47
CA MET A 26 -18.02 -3.20 -8.35
C MET A 26 -16.88 -4.23 -8.31
N PRO A 27 -16.26 -4.56 -9.47
CA PRO A 27 -15.01 -5.31 -9.48
C PRO A 27 -13.95 -4.56 -8.66
N SER A 28 -13.01 -5.30 -8.06
CA SER A 28 -11.80 -4.75 -7.43
C SER A 28 -10.96 -4.04 -8.50
N VAL A 29 -11.39 -2.85 -8.92
CA VAL A 29 -10.69 -2.06 -9.92
C VAL A 29 -9.37 -1.58 -9.35
N ALA A 30 -8.43 -1.43 -10.26
CA ALA A 30 -7.09 -0.96 -9.97
C ALA A 30 -7.11 0.47 -9.37
N PRO A 31 -6.01 0.88 -8.72
CA PRO A 31 -5.95 2.05 -7.85
C PRO A 31 -6.36 3.37 -8.52
N TYR A 32 -6.10 3.46 -9.82
CA TYR A 32 -6.41 4.62 -10.65
C TYR A 32 -7.92 4.87 -10.88
N CYS A 33 -8.78 3.92 -10.49
CA CYS A 33 -10.24 4.08 -10.52
C CYS A 33 -10.85 4.37 -9.13
N ARG A 34 -10.02 4.62 -8.10
CA ARG A 34 -10.48 4.87 -6.72
C ARG A 34 -11.02 6.30 -6.58
N GLU A 35 -12.34 6.45 -6.63
CA GLU A 35 -13.00 7.69 -6.21
C GLU A 35 -13.06 7.74 -4.68
N TRP A 36 -12.29 8.65 -4.07
CA TRP A 36 -12.36 8.93 -2.63
C TRP A 36 -13.48 9.94 -2.35
N ARG A 37 -14.29 9.70 -1.32
CA ARG A 37 -15.21 10.72 -0.81
C ARG A 37 -14.43 11.66 0.08
N THR A 38 -13.98 12.77 -0.47
CA THR A 38 -13.57 13.93 0.34
C THR A 38 -14.83 14.45 1.04
N GLY A 39 -14.88 14.39 2.36
CA GLY A 39 -15.84 15.20 3.12
C GLY A 39 -15.56 16.67 2.82
N ASP A 40 -16.60 17.44 2.53
CA ASP A 40 -16.56 18.78 1.93
C ASP A 40 -16.15 19.90 2.91
N ASP A 41 -15.23 19.62 3.85
CA ASP A 41 -14.92 20.48 5.00
C ASP A 41 -13.41 20.47 5.34
N TYR A 42 -12.54 20.53 4.33
CA TYR A 42 -11.10 20.69 4.54
C TYR A 42 -10.66 22.10 4.09
N ASP A 43 -9.86 22.77 4.94
CA ASP A 43 -9.19 24.02 4.60
C ASP A 43 -8.24 23.80 3.40
N ASP A 44 -7.84 24.86 2.71
CA ASP A 44 -7.12 24.77 1.43
C ASP A 44 -5.73 24.08 1.61
N GLU A 45 -5.13 24.24 2.80
CA GLU A 45 -3.89 23.57 3.21
C GLU A 45 -4.09 22.06 3.46
N ASP A 46 -5.11 21.68 4.24
CA ASP A 46 -5.49 20.28 4.47
C ASP A 46 -5.82 19.55 3.15
N ARG A 47 -6.44 20.26 2.21
CA ARG A 47 -6.76 19.73 0.89
C ARG A 47 -5.51 19.42 0.07
N LEU A 48 -4.49 20.29 0.14
CA LEU A 48 -3.21 20.09 -0.54
C LEU A 48 -2.43 18.91 0.07
N GLU A 49 -2.36 18.83 1.40
CA GLU A 49 -1.71 17.72 2.10
C GLU A 49 -2.39 16.38 1.81
N SER A 50 -3.72 16.36 1.81
CA SER A 50 -4.52 15.18 1.44
C SER A 50 -4.26 14.74 -0.01
N ALA A 51 -4.18 15.69 -0.95
CA ALA A 51 -3.86 15.40 -2.35
C ALA A 51 -2.43 14.86 -2.52
N PHE A 52 -1.46 15.43 -1.81
CA PHE A 52 -0.07 14.96 -1.82
C PHE A 52 0.07 13.55 -1.24
N ASN A 53 -0.55 13.31 -0.09
CA ASN A 53 -0.59 11.99 0.53
C ASN A 53 -1.23 10.97 -0.41
N ARG A 54 -2.36 11.31 -1.04
CA ARG A 54 -3.02 10.47 -2.05
C ARG A 54 -2.08 10.10 -3.19
N ALA A 55 -1.43 11.09 -3.81
CA ALA A 55 -0.50 10.85 -4.92
C ALA A 55 0.66 9.94 -4.50
N THR A 56 1.16 10.12 -3.27
CA THR A 56 2.20 9.28 -2.67
C THR A 56 1.73 7.84 -2.52
N MET A 57 0.55 7.63 -1.92
CA MET A 57 -0.01 6.29 -1.72
C MET A 57 -0.37 5.58 -3.04
N GLU A 58 -0.87 6.32 -4.03
CA GLU A 58 -1.10 5.79 -5.39
C GLU A 58 0.21 5.35 -6.06
N ALA A 59 1.28 6.12 -5.88
CA ALA A 59 2.61 5.76 -6.39
C ALA A 59 3.17 4.51 -5.69
N VAL A 60 2.99 4.37 -4.37
CA VAL A 60 3.35 3.16 -3.62
C VAL A 60 2.54 1.96 -4.11
N ASP A 61 1.24 2.13 -4.31
CA ASP A 61 0.35 1.07 -4.80
C ASP A 61 0.77 0.59 -6.21
N CYS A 62 1.13 1.53 -7.09
CA CYS A 62 1.71 1.23 -8.40
C CYS A 62 3.00 0.41 -8.28
N CYS A 63 3.92 0.79 -7.37
CA CYS A 63 5.15 0.05 -7.11
C CYS A 63 4.86 -1.37 -6.62
N VAL A 64 3.95 -1.54 -5.66
CA VAL A 64 3.59 -2.86 -5.11
C VAL A 64 2.94 -3.73 -6.19
N ASN A 65 2.01 -3.20 -6.99
CA ASN A 65 1.34 -3.97 -8.05
C ASN A 65 2.25 -4.29 -9.24
N SER A 66 3.36 -3.57 -9.41
CA SER A 66 4.36 -3.87 -10.44
C SER A 66 5.24 -5.08 -10.11
N LEU A 67 5.21 -5.55 -8.86
CA LEU A 67 5.96 -6.72 -8.44
C LEU A 67 5.28 -8.03 -8.91
N PRO A 68 6.04 -9.13 -9.02
CA PRO A 68 5.45 -10.44 -9.24
C PRO A 68 4.37 -10.76 -8.19
N PRO A 69 3.27 -11.45 -8.55
CA PRO A 69 2.12 -11.66 -7.66
C PRO A 69 2.48 -12.28 -6.30
N ASP A 70 3.43 -13.20 -6.24
CA ASP A 70 3.84 -13.81 -4.97
C ASP A 70 4.58 -12.84 -4.05
N VAL A 71 5.29 -11.87 -4.64
CA VAL A 71 6.08 -10.86 -3.93
C VAL A 71 5.17 -9.78 -3.37
N SER A 72 4.25 -9.24 -4.17
CA SER A 72 3.24 -8.29 -3.70
C SER A 72 2.31 -8.93 -2.65
N ARG A 73 1.94 -10.20 -2.85
CA ARG A 73 1.18 -10.98 -1.86
C ARG A 73 1.93 -11.13 -0.54
N ALA A 74 3.24 -11.36 -0.56
CA ALA A 74 4.03 -11.47 0.67
C ALA A 74 4.03 -10.17 1.48
N ILE A 75 4.06 -9.00 0.82
CA ILE A 75 3.93 -7.68 1.45
C ILE A 75 2.54 -7.54 2.07
N GLY A 76 1.47 -7.77 1.30
CA GLY A 76 0.10 -7.64 1.80
C GLY A 76 -0.24 -8.57 2.98
N LEU A 77 0.31 -9.79 2.97
CA LEU A 77 0.12 -10.74 4.08
C LEU A 77 0.84 -10.31 5.35
N GLU A 78 2.06 -9.78 5.23
CA GLU A 78 2.78 -9.26 6.38
C GLU A 78 2.04 -8.07 7.01
N MET A 79 1.56 -7.12 6.19
CA MET A 79 0.79 -5.97 6.69
C MET A 79 -0.51 -6.41 7.37
N ARG A 80 -1.23 -7.38 6.78
CA ARG A 80 -2.44 -7.96 7.39
C ARG A 80 -2.14 -8.66 8.71
N ARG A 81 -1.02 -9.38 8.80
CA ARG A 81 -0.57 -10.06 10.02
C ARG A 81 -0.29 -9.06 11.13
N ARG A 82 0.43 -7.98 10.84
CA ARG A 82 0.75 -6.91 11.81
C ARG A 82 -0.49 -6.22 12.36
N ARG A 83 -1.53 -6.03 11.54
CA ARG A 83 -2.83 -5.50 11.97
C ARG A 83 -3.73 -6.52 12.70
N GLY A 84 -3.22 -7.72 13.00
CA GLY A 84 -3.94 -8.74 13.76
C GLY A 84 -5.04 -9.49 12.99
N MET A 85 -5.18 -9.23 11.69
CA MET A 85 -6.26 -9.73 10.83
C MET A 85 -5.93 -11.08 10.17
N ALA A 86 -4.77 -11.68 10.45
CA ALA A 86 -4.28 -12.88 9.75
C ALA A 86 -3.90 -14.04 10.69
N ARG A 87 -4.57 -14.20 11.84
CA ARG A 87 -4.28 -15.31 12.79
C ARG A 87 -4.30 -16.70 12.13
N GLU A 88 -5.10 -16.87 11.07
CA GLU A 88 -5.24 -18.09 10.28
C GLU A 88 -4.16 -18.30 9.20
N TRP A 89 -3.37 -17.28 8.85
CA TRP A 89 -2.40 -17.34 7.74
C TRP A 89 -0.97 -17.54 8.25
N SER A 90 -0.81 -18.47 9.18
CA SER A 90 0.44 -18.72 9.91
C SER A 90 1.63 -19.12 9.02
N ARG A 91 1.37 -19.55 7.77
CA ARG A 91 2.41 -20.02 6.84
C ARG A 91 2.95 -18.96 5.87
N GLY A 92 2.39 -17.74 5.84
CA GLY A 92 2.83 -16.67 4.93
C GLY A 92 2.76 -17.05 3.45
N CYS A 93 3.48 -16.31 2.59
CA CYS A 93 3.72 -16.72 1.19
C CYS A 93 4.79 -17.83 1.16
N PRO A 94 4.51 -19.02 0.62
CA PRO A 94 5.53 -20.07 0.50
C PRO A 94 6.68 -19.59 -0.40
N GLY A 95 7.92 -19.62 0.10
CA GLY A 95 9.14 -19.35 -0.66
C GLY A 95 9.57 -17.87 -0.77
N ILE A 96 8.76 -16.90 -0.32
CA ILE A 96 9.11 -15.48 -0.33
C ILE A 96 8.90 -14.88 1.05
N SER A 97 10.01 -14.49 1.69
CA SER A 97 9.98 -13.74 2.94
C SER A 97 9.62 -12.28 2.68
N TYR A 98 9.00 -11.63 3.67
CA TYR A 98 8.71 -10.20 3.63
C TYR A 98 9.96 -9.37 3.30
N ARG A 99 11.09 -9.66 3.96
CA ARG A 99 12.37 -8.98 3.70
C ARG A 99 12.79 -9.07 2.23
N LYS A 100 12.67 -10.24 1.61
CA LYS A 100 12.99 -10.43 0.19
C LYS A 100 12.04 -9.62 -0.70
N ALA A 101 10.77 -9.53 -0.32
CA ALA A 101 9.78 -8.74 -1.05
C ALA A 101 10.04 -7.23 -0.95
N VAL A 102 10.39 -6.71 0.23
CA VAL A 102 10.77 -5.30 0.40
C VAL A 102 12.03 -4.99 -0.41
N MET A 103 13.03 -5.87 -0.41
CA MET A 103 14.24 -5.65 -1.23
C MET A 103 13.94 -5.55 -2.74
N ALA A 104 12.95 -6.29 -3.23
CA ALA A 104 12.49 -6.18 -4.61
C ALA A 104 11.70 -4.89 -4.89
N LEU A 105 11.04 -4.34 -3.87
CA LEU A 105 10.28 -3.10 -3.92
C LEU A 105 11.17 -1.85 -3.90
N LEU A 106 12.25 -1.85 -3.11
CA LEU A 106 13.16 -0.70 -2.91
C LEU A 106 13.57 0.03 -4.20
N PRO A 107 14.04 -0.64 -5.28
CA PRO A 107 14.42 0.07 -6.50
C PRO A 107 13.25 0.83 -7.12
N ARG A 108 12.03 0.28 -7.09
CA ARG A 108 10.82 0.92 -7.65
C ARG A 108 10.41 2.17 -6.88
N LEU A 109 10.59 2.14 -5.55
CA LEU A 109 10.32 3.29 -4.69
C LEU A 109 11.37 4.40 -4.89
N SER A 110 12.65 4.03 -4.98
CA SER A 110 13.72 5.00 -5.28
C SER A 110 13.60 5.61 -6.68
N GLU A 111 13.18 4.85 -7.69
CA GLU A 111 12.88 5.36 -9.06
C GLU A 111 11.81 6.47 -9.06
N ARG A 112 10.93 6.49 -8.04
CA ARG A 112 9.84 7.47 -7.90
C ARG A 112 10.09 8.50 -6.80
N CYS A 113 11.32 8.59 -6.29
CA CYS A 113 11.70 9.50 -5.20
C CYS A 113 10.85 9.35 -3.92
N LEU A 114 10.38 8.14 -3.62
CA LEU A 114 9.58 7.83 -2.42
C LEU A 114 10.46 7.46 -1.21
N LEU A 115 11.78 7.28 -1.41
CA LEU A 115 12.76 6.83 -0.42
C LEU A 115 14.11 7.51 -0.60
#